data_AF-A0A6I3UZ11-F1
#
_entry.id   AF-A0A6I3UZ11-F1
#
_cell.length_a   1.000
_cell.length_b   1.000
_cell.length_c   1.000
_cell.angle_alpha   90.00
_cell.angle_beta   90.00
_cell.angle_gamma   90.00
#
_symmetry.space_group_name_H-M   'P 1'
#
loop_
_entity.id
_entity.type
_entity.pdbx_description
1 polymer ?
#
loop_
_entity_poly.entity_id
_entity_poly.type
_entity_poly.pdbx_seq_one_letter_code
_entity_poly.pdbx_strand_id
1 'polypeptide(L)'
;LLKMISDVFTFFDENRIAYSLSGGSILGAIRHKGFIPWDDDVDINIPRESYDKLFSLFELDNSLSRKYYLQSAKSHPELGLHVSQIRKKGTVARRKYDHSAEECGISIDLYIVENVYNNPVKRFFQGYTSMFLTFALASVRETKNHALMKEMFRLEGRKLNYSAGKLMVGWFFGIIPIEKWLNWLDKCNSSCKDSHTKYVSIPTG
;
A
#
# COMPACT_ATOMS: atom_id res chain seq x y z
N LEU A 1 -14.44 -6.68 8.86
CA LEU A 1 -14.21 -6.36 7.44
C LEU A 1 -15.48 -5.85 6.76
N LEU A 2 -16.54 -6.65 6.57
CA LEU A 2 -17.76 -6.20 5.86
C LEU A 2 -18.34 -4.84 6.29
N LYS A 3 -18.45 -4.58 7.60
CA LYS A 3 -18.89 -3.26 8.11
C LYS A 3 -17.96 -2.12 7.71
N MET A 4 -16.64 -2.37 7.69
CA MET A 4 -15.67 -1.37 7.24
C MET A 4 -15.84 -1.07 5.76
N ILE A 5 -16.04 -2.10 4.94
CA ILE A 5 -16.28 -1.95 3.49
C ILE A 5 -17.53 -1.10 3.28
N SER A 6 -18.62 -1.40 3.99
CA SER A 6 -19.85 -0.62 3.89
C SER A 6 -19.63 0.85 4.26
N ASP A 7 -18.99 1.13 5.40
CA ASP A 7 -18.70 2.50 5.84
C ASP A 7 -17.82 3.24 4.82
N VAL A 8 -16.78 2.58 4.29
CA VAL A 8 -15.84 3.17 3.31
C VAL A 8 -16.50 3.39 1.94
N PHE A 9 -17.30 2.44 1.46
CA PHE A 9 -17.99 2.56 0.16
C PHE A 9 -19.05 3.65 0.20
N THR A 10 -19.85 3.73 1.27
CA THR A 10 -20.79 4.83 1.46
C THR A 10 -20.06 6.18 1.42
N PHE A 11 -18.93 6.31 2.13
CA PHE A 11 -18.12 7.52 2.09
C PHE A 11 -17.58 7.82 0.67
N PHE A 12 -17.11 6.81 -0.06
CA PHE A 12 -16.63 6.99 -1.43
C PHE A 12 -17.74 7.44 -2.38
N ASP A 13 -18.92 6.83 -2.30
CA ASP A 13 -20.07 7.15 -3.15
C ASP A 13 -20.58 8.57 -2.89
N GLU A 14 -20.77 8.95 -1.61
CA GLU A 14 -21.23 10.28 -1.21
C GLU A 14 -20.26 11.39 -1.67
N ASN A 15 -18.96 11.10 -1.61
CA ASN A 15 -17.92 12.05 -1.99
C ASN A 15 -17.49 11.94 -3.45
N ARG A 16 -18.09 11.07 -4.27
CA ARG A 16 -17.68 10.83 -5.66
C ARG A 16 -16.18 10.54 -5.76
N ILE A 17 -15.71 9.57 -4.97
CA ILE A 17 -14.36 9.01 -5.03
C ILE A 17 -14.48 7.76 -5.90
N ALA A 18 -13.79 7.73 -7.04
CA ALA A 18 -13.82 6.57 -7.93
C ALA A 18 -12.95 5.45 -7.34
N TYR A 19 -13.43 4.21 -7.42
CA TYR A 19 -12.71 3.04 -6.94
C TYR A 19 -13.20 1.77 -7.65
N SER A 20 -12.43 0.69 -7.51
CA SER A 20 -12.89 -0.66 -7.89
C SER A 20 -12.30 -1.70 -6.94
N LEU A 21 -13.00 -2.82 -6.77
CA LEU A 21 -12.42 -3.97 -6.09
C LEU A 21 -11.27 -4.55 -6.91
N SER A 22 -10.26 -5.10 -6.23
CA SER A 22 -9.10 -5.74 -6.85
C SER A 22 -8.91 -7.18 -6.37
N GLY A 23 -7.95 -7.89 -6.96
CA GLY A 23 -7.43 -9.16 -6.45
C GLY A 23 -8.48 -10.20 -6.03
N GLY A 24 -8.31 -10.75 -4.82
CA GLY A 24 -9.24 -11.71 -4.22
C GLY A 24 -10.62 -11.12 -3.95
N SER A 25 -10.69 -9.82 -3.65
CA SER A 25 -11.93 -9.12 -3.32
C SER A 25 -12.92 -9.07 -4.49
N ILE A 26 -12.47 -8.70 -5.69
CA ILE A 26 -13.35 -8.69 -6.88
C ILE A 26 -13.75 -10.12 -7.29
N LEU A 27 -12.83 -11.08 -7.16
CA LEU A 27 -13.11 -12.49 -7.43
C LEU A 27 -14.17 -13.03 -6.47
N GLY A 28 -14.08 -12.70 -5.18
CA GLY A 28 -15.08 -13.03 -4.17
C GLY A 28 -16.46 -12.49 -4.54
N ALA A 29 -16.55 -11.20 -4.83
CA ALA A 29 -17.80 -10.55 -5.18
C ALA A 29 -18.52 -11.24 -6.36
N ILE A 30 -17.76 -11.65 -7.39
CA ILE A 30 -18.31 -12.31 -8.57
C ILE A 30 -18.66 -13.79 -8.29
N ARG A 31 -17.71 -14.55 -7.74
CA ARG A 31 -17.77 -16.02 -7.58
C ARG A 31 -18.63 -16.45 -6.39
N HIS A 32 -18.43 -15.83 -5.23
CA HIS A 32 -19.08 -16.20 -3.97
C HIS A 32 -20.24 -15.27 -3.60
N LYS A 33 -20.50 -14.23 -4.41
CA LYS A 33 -21.51 -13.19 -4.13
C LYS A 33 -21.26 -12.50 -2.79
N GLY A 34 -19.99 -12.37 -2.42
CA GLY A 34 -19.56 -11.88 -1.13
C GLY A 34 -18.06 -12.11 -0.93
N PHE A 35 -17.64 -12.20 0.32
CA PHE A 35 -16.24 -12.46 0.64
C PHE A 35 -15.82 -13.89 0.27
N ILE A 36 -14.55 -14.08 -0.12
CA ILE A 36 -13.98 -15.43 -0.14
C ILE A 36 -13.92 -15.91 1.33
N PRO A 37 -14.46 -17.09 1.67
CA PRO A 37 -14.63 -17.47 3.09
C PRO A 37 -13.33 -17.61 3.90
N TRP A 38 -12.20 -17.75 3.22
CA TRP A 38 -10.87 -17.89 3.82
C TRP A 38 -9.95 -16.68 3.55
N ASP A 39 -10.47 -15.61 2.93
CA ASP A 39 -9.73 -14.34 2.79
C ASP A 39 -9.76 -13.56 4.10
N ASP A 40 -8.68 -12.83 4.37
CA ASP A 40 -8.51 -12.00 5.56
C ASP A 40 -8.24 -10.51 5.27
N ASP A 41 -8.24 -10.11 4.00
CA ASP A 41 -8.02 -8.73 3.56
C ASP A 41 -9.05 -8.25 2.51
N VAL A 42 -9.04 -6.95 2.24
CA VAL A 42 -9.85 -6.30 1.20
C VAL A 42 -8.92 -5.44 0.36
N ASP A 43 -8.94 -5.63 -0.96
CA ASP A 43 -8.14 -4.85 -1.89
C ASP A 43 -9.02 -3.92 -2.73
N ILE A 44 -8.68 -2.64 -2.73
CA ILE A 44 -9.33 -1.62 -3.53
C ILE A 44 -8.31 -0.93 -4.43
N ASN A 45 -8.58 -0.90 -5.73
CA ASN A 45 -7.90 -0.01 -6.66
C ASN A 45 -8.55 1.37 -6.62
N ILE A 46 -7.73 2.42 -6.52
CA ILE A 46 -8.18 3.81 -6.45
C ILE A 46 -7.34 4.69 -7.40
N PRO A 47 -7.93 5.40 -8.37
CA PRO A 47 -7.20 6.34 -9.21
C PRO A 47 -6.51 7.42 -8.40
N ARG A 48 -5.31 7.86 -8.82
CA ARG A 48 -4.51 8.88 -8.12
C ARG A 48 -5.33 10.12 -7.71
N GLU A 49 -6.14 10.66 -8.62
CA GLU A 49 -7.00 11.82 -8.32
C GLU A 49 -8.00 11.53 -7.20
N SER A 50 -8.62 10.35 -7.21
CA SER A 50 -9.55 9.92 -6.15
C SER A 50 -8.83 9.64 -4.84
N TYR A 51 -7.60 9.14 -4.88
CA TYR A 51 -6.75 8.96 -3.70
C TYR A 51 -6.36 10.30 -3.06
N ASP A 52 -5.96 11.29 -3.85
CA ASP A 52 -5.65 12.63 -3.35
C ASP A 52 -6.89 13.32 -2.76
N LYS A 53 -8.06 13.10 -3.39
CA LYS A 53 -9.36 13.55 -2.86
C LYS A 53 -9.73 12.86 -1.55
N LEU A 54 -9.56 11.54 -1.47
CA LEU A 54 -9.73 10.77 -0.22
C LEU A 54 -8.88 11.38 0.89
N PHE A 55 -7.59 11.61 0.64
CA PHE A 55 -6.67 12.12 1.65
C PHE A 55 -7.07 13.50 2.19
N SER A 56 -7.60 14.37 1.31
CA SER A 56 -8.06 15.71 1.72
C SER A 56 -9.40 15.72 2.46
N LEU A 57 -10.28 14.74 2.19
CA LEU A 57 -11.61 14.65 2.81
C LEU A 57 -11.64 13.79 4.08
N PHE A 58 -10.75 12.80 4.21
CA PHE A 58 -10.82 11.78 5.26
C PHE A 58 -10.84 12.39 6.68
N GLU A 59 -9.93 13.32 6.97
CA GLU A 59 -9.85 13.96 8.29
C GLU A 59 -10.97 14.97 8.54
N LEU A 60 -11.62 15.48 7.48
CA LEU A 60 -12.77 16.40 7.60
C LEU A 60 -14.07 15.65 7.93
N ASP A 61 -14.15 14.37 7.57
CA ASP A 61 -15.28 13.51 7.91
C ASP A 61 -15.15 12.92 9.32
N ASN A 62 -15.71 13.63 10.29
CA ASN A 62 -15.74 13.21 11.69
C ASN A 62 -16.43 11.84 11.93
N SER A 63 -17.30 11.39 11.02
CA SER A 63 -18.00 10.12 11.18
C SER A 63 -17.11 8.93 10.84
N LEU A 64 -16.28 9.08 9.80
CA LEU A 64 -15.33 8.08 9.34
C LEU A 64 -14.04 8.13 10.16
N SER A 65 -13.44 9.31 10.34
CA SER A 65 -12.17 9.50 11.05
C SER A 65 -12.26 9.15 12.55
N ARG A 66 -13.45 9.16 13.15
CA ARG A 66 -13.65 8.67 14.52
C ARG A 66 -13.48 7.16 14.64
N LYS A 67 -13.86 6.41 13.60
CA LYS A 67 -13.84 4.93 13.59
C LYS A 67 -12.57 4.38 12.95
N TYR A 68 -11.98 5.12 12.02
CA TYR A 68 -10.89 4.66 11.16
C TYR A 68 -9.74 5.68 11.15
N TYR A 69 -8.56 5.24 10.72
CA TYR A 69 -7.43 6.11 10.40
C TYR A 69 -6.84 5.73 9.04
N LEU A 70 -6.27 6.73 8.35
CA LEU A 70 -5.61 6.53 7.06
C LEU A 70 -4.10 6.38 7.25
N GLN A 71 -3.64 5.13 7.19
CA GLN A 71 -2.21 4.81 7.15
C GLN A 71 -1.69 4.96 5.73
N SER A 72 -0.62 5.72 5.54
CA SER A 72 0.01 5.94 4.24
C SER A 72 1.51 6.12 4.39
N ALA A 73 2.23 6.11 3.27
CA ALA A 73 3.65 6.44 3.23
C ALA A 73 3.99 7.83 3.82
N LYS A 74 3.02 8.75 3.84
CA LYS A 74 3.18 10.11 4.41
C LYS A 74 2.91 10.15 5.91
N SER A 75 1.90 9.43 6.38
CA SER A 75 1.51 9.43 7.80
C SER A 75 2.35 8.47 8.65
N HIS A 76 2.80 7.35 8.08
CA HIS A 76 3.54 6.29 8.77
C HIS A 76 4.77 5.84 7.96
N PRO A 77 5.72 6.76 7.64
CA PRO A 77 6.88 6.45 6.81
C PRO A 77 7.80 5.40 7.45
N GLU A 78 7.80 5.26 8.78
CA GLU A 78 8.61 4.30 9.53
C GLU A 78 8.31 2.84 9.18
N LEU A 79 7.06 2.53 8.76
CA LEU A 79 6.68 1.21 8.31
C LEU A 79 7.34 0.82 6.98
N GLY A 80 7.79 1.82 6.20
CA GLY A 80 8.39 1.60 4.89
C GLY A 80 7.42 1.01 3.86
N LEU A 81 6.11 1.14 4.09
CA LEU A 81 5.06 0.64 3.21
C LEU A 81 4.62 1.73 2.25
N HIS A 82 4.59 1.41 0.96
CA HIS A 82 4.04 2.32 -0.06
C HIS A 82 2.53 2.11 -0.28
N VAL A 83 2.00 0.93 0.07
CA VAL A 83 0.56 0.69 0.09
C VAL A 83 -0.07 1.52 1.22
N SER A 84 -1.20 2.15 0.92
CA SER A 84 -1.98 2.89 1.91
C SER A 84 -3.12 2.01 2.40
N GLN A 85 -3.56 2.23 3.64
CA GLN A 85 -4.54 1.38 4.29
C GLN A 85 -5.52 2.21 5.11
N ILE A 86 -6.81 1.91 4.99
CA ILE A 86 -7.82 2.41 5.92
C ILE A 86 -7.93 1.39 7.05
N ARG A 87 -7.55 1.80 8.26
CA ARG A 87 -7.45 0.90 9.41
C ARG A 87 -8.49 1.22 10.46
N LYS A 88 -9.06 0.18 11.08
CA LYS A 88 -10.07 0.33 12.13
C LYS A 88 -9.45 0.56 13.50
N LYS A 89 -9.81 1.67 14.13
CA LYS A 89 -9.41 2.03 15.50
C LYS A 89 -9.97 1.01 16.51
N GLY A 90 -9.22 0.77 17.59
CA GLY A 90 -9.61 -0.16 18.65
C GLY A 90 -9.61 -1.64 18.25
N THR A 91 -8.92 -2.01 17.18
CA THR A 91 -8.70 -3.40 16.78
C THR A 91 -7.20 -3.68 16.63
N VAL A 92 -6.82 -4.96 16.67
CA VAL A 92 -5.43 -5.41 16.51
C VAL A 92 -5.38 -6.54 15.49
N ALA A 93 -4.62 -6.35 14.43
CA ALA A 93 -4.33 -7.27 13.34
C ALA A 93 -2.85 -7.09 12.94
N ARG A 94 -1.96 -7.46 13.87
CA ARG A 94 -0.51 -7.22 13.78
C ARG A 94 0.13 -8.08 12.67
N ARG A 95 0.85 -7.44 11.76
CA ARG A 95 1.60 -8.04 10.64
C ARG A 95 3.11 -7.87 10.85
N LYS A 96 3.90 -8.33 9.87
CA LYS A 96 5.38 -8.30 9.89
C LYS A 96 5.93 -6.88 10.11
N TYR A 97 5.42 -5.90 9.38
CA TYR A 97 6.04 -4.56 9.29
C TYR A 97 5.55 -3.57 10.37
N ASP A 98 4.44 -3.88 11.02
CA ASP A 98 3.85 -3.08 12.11
C ASP A 98 3.87 -3.85 13.43
N HIS A 99 4.77 -4.84 13.57
CA HIS A 99 4.88 -5.67 14.78
C HIS A 99 5.10 -4.85 16.07
N SER A 100 5.83 -3.74 15.96
CA SER A 100 6.13 -2.83 17.06
C SER A 100 5.13 -1.67 17.19
N ALA A 101 4.17 -1.55 16.28
CA ALA A 101 3.20 -0.46 16.30
C ALA A 101 2.10 -0.73 17.34
N GLU A 102 1.75 0.31 18.10
CA GLU A 102 0.59 0.28 18.99
C GLU A 102 -0.71 0.23 18.17
N GLU A 103 -0.81 1.06 17.13
CA GLU A 103 -1.94 1.08 16.20
C GLU A 103 -1.70 0.17 14.98
N CYS A 104 -2.15 -1.08 15.09
CA CYS A 104 -2.11 -2.05 13.99
C CYS A 104 -3.49 -2.67 13.74
N GLY A 105 -4.49 -1.83 13.47
CA GLY A 105 -5.87 -2.28 13.28
C GLY A 105 -6.11 -3.11 12.02
N ILE A 106 -7.26 -3.79 11.98
CA ILE A 106 -7.76 -4.46 10.77
C ILE A 106 -7.77 -3.44 9.63
N SER A 107 -7.26 -3.82 8.45
CA SER A 107 -7.07 -2.92 7.32
C SER A 107 -7.93 -3.25 6.10
N ILE A 108 -8.19 -2.22 5.30
CA ILE A 108 -8.55 -2.31 3.88
C ILE A 108 -7.38 -1.70 3.11
N ASP A 109 -6.87 -2.41 2.11
CA ASP A 109 -5.66 -2.06 1.38
C ASP A 109 -6.03 -1.26 0.13
N LEU A 110 -5.38 -0.12 -0.05
CA LEU A 110 -5.60 0.83 -1.14
C LEU A 110 -4.43 0.81 -2.12
N TYR A 111 -4.71 0.33 -3.33
CA TYR A 111 -3.78 0.26 -4.44
C TYR A 111 -4.01 1.44 -5.37
N ILE A 112 -3.04 2.34 -5.43
CA ILE A 112 -3.14 3.54 -6.25
C ILE A 112 -2.94 3.16 -7.71
N VAL A 113 -3.92 3.52 -8.55
CA VAL A 113 -3.83 3.41 -10.01
C VAL A 113 -3.19 4.70 -10.53
N GLU A 114 -1.99 4.57 -11.05
CA GLU A 114 -1.16 5.66 -11.58
C GLU A 114 -1.30 5.79 -13.08
N ASN A 115 -1.25 7.03 -13.55
CA ASN A 115 -1.15 7.32 -14.98
C ASN A 115 0.24 6.96 -15.50
N VAL A 116 0.29 6.44 -16.73
CA VAL A 116 1.55 6.06 -17.39
C VAL A 116 1.67 6.79 -18.71
N TYR A 117 2.85 7.33 -19.00
CA TYR A 117 3.06 8.09 -20.23
C TYR A 117 2.69 7.29 -21.49
N ASN A 118 1.95 7.93 -22.41
CA ASN A 118 1.70 7.38 -23.75
C ASN A 118 3.00 7.29 -24.57
N ASN A 119 3.93 8.23 -24.36
CA ASN A 119 5.24 8.21 -24.98
C ASN A 119 6.08 7.01 -24.46
N PRO A 120 6.57 6.12 -25.34
CA PRO A 120 7.24 4.88 -24.95
C PRO A 120 8.56 5.11 -24.19
N VAL A 121 9.31 6.15 -24.53
CA VAL A 121 10.59 6.47 -23.88
C VAL A 121 10.35 6.95 -22.44
N LYS A 122 9.42 7.91 -22.26
CA LYS A 122 9.05 8.38 -20.90
C LYS A 122 8.47 7.25 -20.05
N ARG A 123 7.64 6.39 -20.64
CA ARG A 123 7.08 5.21 -19.97
C ARG A 123 8.15 4.22 -19.54
N PHE A 124 9.14 3.97 -20.41
CA PHE A 124 10.27 3.12 -20.08
C PHE A 124 11.00 3.65 -18.84
N PHE A 125 11.39 4.92 -18.83
CA PHE A 125 12.07 5.51 -17.67
C PHE A 125 11.19 5.49 -16.41
N GLN A 126 9.91 5.89 -16.51
CA GLN A 126 8.97 5.82 -15.38
C GLN A 126 8.89 4.39 -14.79
N GLY A 127 8.72 3.38 -15.64
CA GLY A 127 8.58 1.99 -15.22
C GLY A 127 9.86 1.43 -14.58
N TYR A 128 11.02 1.58 -15.23
CA TYR A 128 12.28 1.05 -14.71
C TYR A 128 12.74 1.80 -13.46
N THR A 129 12.55 3.12 -13.37
CA THR A 129 12.84 3.87 -12.15
C THR A 129 11.90 3.45 -11.02
N SER A 130 10.61 3.26 -11.29
CA SER A 130 9.66 2.75 -10.29
C SER A 130 10.08 1.37 -9.76
N MET A 131 10.40 0.42 -10.65
CA MET A 131 10.88 -0.92 -10.27
C MET A 131 12.15 -0.86 -9.41
N PHE A 132 13.12 -0.04 -9.81
CA PHE A 132 14.36 0.15 -9.04
C PHE A 132 14.08 0.71 -7.65
N LEU A 133 13.28 1.78 -7.55
CA LEU A 133 12.94 2.42 -6.28
C LEU A 133 12.17 1.47 -5.36
N THR A 134 11.22 0.69 -5.89
CA THR A 134 10.49 -0.35 -5.15
C THR A 134 11.43 -1.43 -4.64
N PHE A 135 12.36 -1.91 -5.47
CA PHE A 135 13.35 -2.91 -5.06
C PHE A 135 14.30 -2.39 -3.99
N ALA A 136 14.82 -1.16 -4.15
CA ALA A 136 15.70 -0.51 -3.19
C ALA A 136 14.98 -0.30 -1.85
N LEU A 137 13.77 0.25 -1.86
CA LEU A 137 12.93 0.43 -0.67
C LEU A 137 12.67 -0.91 0.04
N ALA A 138 12.27 -1.95 -0.70
CA ALA A 138 12.03 -3.27 -0.14
C ALA A 138 13.31 -3.88 0.45
N SER A 139 14.48 -3.60 -0.14
CA SER A 139 15.79 -4.06 0.36
C SER A 139 16.17 -3.34 1.65
N VAL A 140 16.04 -2.02 1.71
CA VAL A 140 16.29 -1.21 2.91
C VAL A 140 15.35 -1.65 4.05
N ARG A 141 14.06 -1.83 3.75
CA ARG A 141 13.07 -2.30 4.73
C ARG A 141 13.39 -3.70 5.26
N GLU A 142 13.81 -4.61 4.40
CA GLU A 142 14.16 -5.98 4.81
C GLU A 142 15.41 -5.99 5.70
N THR A 143 16.45 -5.22 5.36
CA THR A 143 17.67 -5.12 6.18
C THR A 143 17.37 -4.53 7.57
N LYS A 144 16.50 -3.51 7.66
CA LYS A 144 16.07 -2.95 8.96
C LYS A 144 15.32 -3.96 9.83
N ASN A 145 14.51 -4.82 9.21
CA ASN A 145 13.71 -5.83 9.92
C ASN A 145 14.40 -7.19 10.03
N HIS A 146 15.70 -7.27 9.73
CA HIS A 146 16.42 -8.53 9.60
C HIS A 146 16.46 -9.35 10.91
N ALA A 147 16.50 -8.68 12.07
CA ALA A 147 16.49 -9.34 13.38
C ALA A 147 15.15 -10.06 13.64
N LEU A 148 14.02 -9.34 13.48
CA LEU A 148 12.67 -9.91 13.58
C LEU A 148 12.49 -11.11 12.65
N MET A 149 13.01 -10.96 11.44
CA MET A 149 12.91 -11.96 10.40
C MET A 149 13.71 -13.24 10.72
N LYS A 150 14.84 -13.14 11.42
CA LYS A 150 15.54 -14.31 12.00
C LYS A 150 14.76 -14.93 13.16
N GLU A 151 14.11 -14.11 13.98
CA GLU A 151 13.29 -14.59 15.09
C GLU A 151 12.05 -15.36 14.64
N MET A 152 11.32 -14.85 13.64
CA MET A 152 10.17 -15.54 13.05
C MET A 152 10.55 -16.93 12.52
N PHE A 153 11.73 -17.07 11.90
CA PHE A 153 12.22 -18.38 11.47
C PHE A 153 12.51 -19.32 12.63
N ARG A 154 13.12 -18.81 13.70
CA ARG A 154 13.39 -19.60 14.90
C ARG A 154 12.09 -20.12 15.52
N LEU A 155 11.03 -19.32 15.53
CA LEU A 155 9.74 -19.66 16.14
C LEU A 155 8.90 -20.58 15.26
N GLU A 156 8.84 -20.33 13.94
CA GLU A 156 7.90 -21.00 13.05
C GLU A 156 8.54 -22.02 12.08
N GLY A 157 9.87 -22.11 12.05
CA GLY A 157 10.61 -23.02 11.15
C GLY A 157 10.47 -22.68 9.65
N ARG A 158 9.89 -21.53 9.29
CA ARG A 158 9.65 -21.14 7.89
C ARG A 158 10.93 -20.76 7.16
N LYS A 159 11.36 -21.58 6.19
CA LYS A 159 12.55 -21.30 5.36
C LYS A 159 12.60 -19.83 4.92
N LEU A 160 13.68 -19.18 5.29
CA LEU A 160 13.93 -17.81 4.91
C LEU A 160 14.50 -17.76 3.50
N ASN A 161 13.69 -17.35 2.53
CA ASN A 161 14.16 -17.07 1.17
C ASN A 161 14.84 -15.70 1.12
N TYR A 162 16.03 -15.60 1.72
CA TYR A 162 16.86 -14.39 1.58
C TYR A 162 17.81 -14.51 0.40
N SER A 163 17.88 -13.46 -0.41
CA SER A 163 19.03 -13.21 -1.24
C SER A 163 20.03 -12.39 -0.44
N ALA A 164 21.23 -12.91 -0.23
CA ALA A 164 22.35 -12.14 0.34
C ALA A 164 22.59 -10.83 -0.45
N GLY A 165 22.34 -10.85 -1.77
CA GLY A 165 22.36 -9.66 -2.62
C GLY A 165 21.38 -8.59 -2.17
N LYS A 166 20.14 -8.95 -1.79
CA LYS A 166 19.13 -8.00 -1.31
C LYS A 166 19.56 -7.33 0.00
N LEU A 167 20.19 -8.08 0.91
CA LEU A 167 20.71 -7.52 2.16
C LEU A 167 21.87 -6.56 1.93
N MET A 168 22.78 -6.87 0.99
CA MET A 168 23.88 -5.96 0.61
C MET A 168 23.34 -4.66 0.01
N VAL A 169 22.36 -4.75 -0.90
CA VAL A 169 21.67 -3.59 -1.48
C VAL A 169 21.02 -2.76 -0.37
N GLY A 170 20.29 -3.41 0.54
CA GLY A 170 19.62 -2.74 1.65
C GLY A 170 20.59 -2.10 2.65
N TRP A 171 21.76 -2.70 2.88
CA TRP A 171 22.82 -2.12 3.70
C TRP A 171 23.42 -0.87 3.05
N PHE A 172 23.75 -0.96 1.75
CA PHE A 172 24.32 0.16 0.99
C PHE A 172 23.35 1.35 0.90
N PHE A 173 22.09 1.09 0.55
CA PHE A 173 21.07 2.12 0.42
C PHE A 173 20.42 2.53 1.76
N GLY A 174 20.69 1.78 2.83
CA GLY A 174 20.15 2.01 4.18
C GLY A 174 20.67 3.28 4.84
N ILE A 175 21.72 3.89 4.29
CA ILE A 175 22.22 5.21 4.69
C ILE A 175 21.21 6.34 4.43
N ILE A 176 20.30 6.14 3.46
CA ILE A 176 19.24 7.09 3.14
C ILE A 176 18.00 6.73 3.97
N PRO A 177 17.38 7.71 4.67
CA PRO A 177 16.15 7.49 5.42
C PRO A 177 15.03 6.88 4.56
N ILE A 178 14.25 5.97 5.15
CA ILE A 178 13.20 5.23 4.44
C ILE A 178 12.10 6.14 3.88
N GLU A 179 11.81 7.24 4.58
CA GLU A 179 10.89 8.29 4.14
C GLU A 179 11.32 8.92 2.80
N LYS A 180 12.62 9.12 2.58
CA LYS A 180 13.12 9.67 1.31
C LYS A 180 12.87 8.69 0.16
N TRP A 181 13.09 7.40 0.39
CA TRP A 181 12.79 6.35 -0.60
C TRP A 181 11.31 6.31 -0.95
N LEU A 182 10.42 6.37 0.06
CA LEU A 182 8.97 6.45 -0.15
C LEU A 182 8.58 7.69 -0.96
N ASN A 183 9.11 8.86 -0.61
CA ASN A 183 8.85 10.10 -1.33
C ASN A 183 9.36 10.08 -2.77
N TRP A 184 10.51 9.47 -3.05
CA TRP A 184 11.01 9.31 -4.42
C TRP A 184 10.14 8.35 -5.23
N LEU A 185 9.71 7.25 -4.62
CA LEU A 185 8.83 6.27 -5.25
C LEU A 185 7.47 6.89 -5.60
N ASP A 186 6.83 7.60 -4.66
CA ASP A 186 5.56 8.31 -4.89
C ASP A 186 5.69 9.38 -5.99
N LYS A 187 6.79 10.15 -6.00
CA LYS A 187 7.06 11.14 -7.07
C LYS A 187 7.28 10.49 -8.43
N CYS A 188 7.97 9.36 -8.49
CA CYS A 188 8.21 8.63 -9.73
C CYS A 188 6.88 8.06 -10.29
N ASN A 189 6.13 7.38 -9.43
CA ASN A 189 4.85 6.76 -9.75
C ASN A 189 3.83 7.80 -10.23
N SER A 190 3.70 8.91 -9.49
CA SER A 190 2.77 10.00 -9.83
C SER A 190 3.31 11.00 -10.85
N SER A 191 4.44 10.72 -11.51
CA SER A 191 5.11 11.70 -12.39
C SER A 191 4.27 12.06 -13.62
N CYS A 192 3.45 11.13 -14.13
CA CYS A 192 2.54 11.40 -15.23
C CYS A 192 1.25 12.06 -14.69
N LYS A 193 1.06 13.35 -14.98
CA LYS A 193 -0.11 14.12 -14.51
C LYS A 193 -1.30 14.12 -15.48
N ASP A 194 -1.12 13.56 -16.67
CA ASP A 194 -2.19 13.44 -17.66
C ASP A 194 -3.17 12.31 -17.26
N SER A 195 -4.41 12.68 -16.94
CA SER A 195 -5.46 11.74 -16.55
C SER A 195 -6.12 11.01 -17.73
N HIS A 196 -5.78 11.36 -18.97
CA HIS A 196 -6.35 10.75 -20.19
C HIS A 196 -5.35 9.81 -20.88
N THR A 197 -4.40 9.26 -20.11
CA THR A 197 -3.43 8.31 -20.64
C THR A 197 -4.10 7.00 -21.07
N LYS A 198 -3.56 6.38 -22.13
CA LYS A 198 -4.02 5.07 -22.63
C LYS A 198 -3.64 3.94 -21.65
N TYR A 199 -2.61 4.16 -20.83
CA TYR A 199 -2.02 3.16 -19.97
C TYR A 199 -2.04 3.63 -18.53
N VAL A 200 -2.33 2.70 -17.62
CA VAL A 200 -2.22 2.89 -16.18
C VAL A 200 -1.38 1.77 -15.59
N SER A 201 -0.83 1.98 -14.40
CA SER A 201 -0.13 0.96 -13.63
C SER A 201 -0.53 0.99 -12.16
N ILE A 202 -0.29 -0.11 -11.46
CA ILE A 202 -0.51 -0.24 -10.02
C ILE A 202 0.84 -0.67 -9.42
N PRO A 203 1.77 0.28 -9.16
CA PRO A 203 3.14 -0.04 -8.78
C PRO A 203 3.29 -0.55 -7.34
N THR A 204 2.20 -0.52 -6.56
CA THR A 204 2.13 -1.03 -5.19
C THR A 204 1.61 -2.46 -5.07
N GLY A 205 1.08 -3.01 -6.17
CA GLY A 205 0.53 -4.37 -6.28
C GLY A 205 1.60 -5.43 -6.44
#